data_AF-A0A957PPB8-F1
#
_entry.id   AF-A0A957PPB8-F1
#
_cell.length_a   1.000
_cell.length_b   1.000
_cell.length_c   1.000
_cell.angle_alpha   90.00
_cell.angle_beta   90.00
_cell.angle_gamma   90.00
#
_symmetry.space_group_name_H-M   'P 1'
#
loop_
_entity.id
_entity.type
_entity.pdbx_description
1 polymer ?
#
loop_
_entity_poly.entity_id
_entity_poly.type
_entity_poly.pdbx_seq_one_letter_code
_entity_poly.pdbx_strand_id
1 'polypeptide(L)'
;MNHSNRLGCLTGTGFVAAFITIALMVGFAFARGGHMFSPGQLNAQPGETIGGVTSHAEITACKTCHTAPWEREAMVDRCLDCHTEIAAEMLDVARLHGSIVEKTSSAACRDCHRDHRGKTASLTDLGSFDFPHDTLGFSLNKHQRMENGDPITCENCHSEDLSTFDSDSCQTCHSDIDLVFARAHLLSYGSDCLACHDGVDSMNDFNHNAVAFKLEGGHENLRCTQCHLSTHSLTDFQSTPQDCYSCHAQDDQHNGGYGTNCESCHTPSSWEDANFNHDLSAFKLEGEHREVACENCHINNVYKGTPKDCYSCHKQDDEHGGQFGTQCESCHTPSDWENATFDHARVTATTACVNCHAEPREHAGQFGTDCAACHTSNAWEPAAYNGPHTFPIYHGDGNGSCQTCHPNGLTTYTCYGCHEHTESNIASEHREEGISNFGNCIECHIDGREHEGGDDD
;
A
#
# COMPACT_ATOMS: atom_id res chain seq x y z
N MET A 1 -12.97 -72.81 6.37
CA MET A 1 -12.33 -73.65 7.41
C MET A 1 -11.37 -72.77 8.18
N ASN A 2 -11.54 -72.75 9.51
CA ASN A 2 -10.71 -72.07 10.50
C ASN A 2 -9.23 -72.41 10.35
N HIS A 3 -8.33 -71.46 10.58
CA HIS A 3 -7.31 -71.63 11.61
C HIS A 3 -6.81 -70.27 12.11
N SER A 4 -7.33 -69.90 13.28
CA SER A 4 -6.82 -68.82 14.12
C SER A 4 -5.45 -69.22 14.66
N ASN A 5 -4.36 -68.64 14.17
CA ASN A 5 -3.07 -68.74 14.85
C ASN A 5 -3.03 -67.70 15.97
N ARG A 6 -3.33 -68.19 17.17
CA ARG A 6 -3.30 -67.45 18.43
C ARG A 6 -1.87 -67.08 18.82
N LEU A 7 -1.71 -65.80 19.18
CA LEU A 7 -0.77 -65.20 20.14
C LEU A 7 0.67 -65.78 20.21
N GLY A 8 1.62 -65.03 19.66
CA GLY A 8 3.07 -65.21 19.80
C GLY A 8 3.64 -64.90 21.19
N CYS A 9 3.05 -65.45 22.26
CA CYS A 9 3.58 -65.31 23.63
C CYS A 9 3.80 -66.66 24.35
N LEU A 10 3.44 -67.80 23.75
CA LEU A 10 3.53 -69.12 24.39
C LEU A 10 4.32 -70.14 23.56
N THR A 11 5.15 -69.71 22.61
CA THR A 11 6.10 -70.59 21.94
C THR A 11 7.30 -70.85 22.86
N GLY A 12 7.90 -72.04 22.81
CA GLY A 12 9.09 -72.35 23.62
C GLY A 12 10.24 -71.35 23.44
N THR A 13 10.36 -70.75 22.26
CA THR A 13 11.30 -69.67 21.97
C THR A 13 10.94 -68.35 22.65
N GLY A 14 9.65 -68.03 22.80
CA GLY A 14 9.17 -66.87 23.56
C GLY A 14 9.47 -66.99 25.05
N PHE A 15 9.34 -68.19 25.62
CA PHE A 15 9.73 -68.45 27.01
C PHE A 15 11.24 -68.33 27.21
N VAL A 16 12.05 -68.87 26.30
CA VAL A 16 13.51 -68.75 26.36
C VAL A 16 13.95 -67.29 26.24
N ALA A 17 13.37 -66.52 25.31
CA ALA A 17 13.65 -65.10 25.16
C ALA A 17 13.27 -64.32 26.43
N ALA A 18 12.08 -64.54 26.99
CA ALA A 18 11.65 -63.92 28.24
C ALA A 18 12.58 -64.27 29.40
N PHE A 19 13.00 -65.54 29.50
CA PHE A 19 13.92 -65.98 30.55
C PHE A 19 15.30 -65.36 30.41
N ILE A 20 15.82 -65.23 29.18
CA ILE A 20 17.08 -64.53 28.91
C ILE A 20 16.97 -63.06 29.29
N THR A 21 15.89 -62.37 28.90
CA THR A 21 15.69 -60.96 29.25
C THR A 21 15.57 -60.77 30.77
N ILE A 22 14.83 -61.64 31.46
CA ILE A 22 14.73 -61.60 32.93
C ILE A 22 16.08 -61.89 33.57
N ALA A 23 16.83 -62.89 33.10
CA ALA A 23 18.15 -63.22 33.61
C ALA A 23 19.16 -62.08 33.38
N LEU A 24 19.08 -61.38 32.24
CA LEU A 24 19.88 -60.19 31.95
C LEU A 24 19.48 -59.01 32.84
N MET A 25 18.19 -58.76 33.04
CA MET A 25 17.72 -57.70 33.95
C MET A 25 18.12 -57.98 35.40
N VAL A 26 17.96 -59.21 35.87
CA VAL A 26 18.37 -59.64 37.22
C VAL A 26 19.88 -59.59 37.37
N GLY A 27 20.63 -60.08 36.37
CA GLY A 27 22.09 -60.03 36.37
C GLY A 27 22.63 -58.59 36.39
N PHE A 28 22.01 -57.69 35.62
CA PHE A 28 22.38 -56.27 35.60
C PHE A 28 21.99 -55.56 36.91
N ALA A 29 20.82 -55.86 37.47
CA ALA A 29 20.39 -55.33 38.76
C ALA A 29 21.31 -55.77 39.91
N PHE A 30 21.78 -57.02 39.90
CA PHE A 30 22.75 -57.54 40.86
C PHE A 30 24.15 -56.92 40.67
N ALA A 31 24.60 -56.77 39.42
CA ALA A 31 25.92 -56.21 39.10
C ALA A 31 26.06 -54.71 39.45
N ARG A 32 24.96 -53.94 39.39
CA ARG A 32 24.92 -52.53 39.80
C ARG A 32 24.40 -52.30 41.22
N GLY A 33 24.32 -53.33 42.06
CA GLY A 33 24.02 -53.18 43.49
C GLY A 33 22.68 -52.51 43.81
N GLY A 34 21.65 -52.68 42.97
CA GLY A 34 20.33 -52.07 43.19
C GLY A 34 20.22 -50.57 42.87
N HIS A 35 21.30 -49.90 42.43
CA HIS A 35 21.26 -48.49 41.98
C HIS A 35 20.35 -48.25 40.76
N MET A 36 19.89 -49.30 40.09
CA MET A 36 18.87 -49.24 39.04
C MET A 36 17.49 -48.84 39.58
N PHE A 37 17.22 -49.03 40.88
CA PHE A 37 15.90 -48.80 41.50
C PHE A 37 15.93 -47.86 42.70
N SER A 38 17.10 -47.36 43.10
CA SER A 38 17.24 -46.36 44.17
C SER A 38 18.39 -45.41 43.82
N PRO A 39 18.09 -44.20 43.30
CA PRO A 39 19.11 -43.28 42.79
C PRO A 39 19.96 -42.62 43.87
N GLY A 40 19.58 -42.77 45.15
CA GLY A 40 20.20 -42.10 46.29
C GLY A 40 19.17 -41.82 47.39
N GLN A 41 19.64 -41.28 48.52
CA GLN A 41 18.75 -40.80 49.58
C GLN A 41 18.01 -39.55 49.12
N LEU A 42 16.73 -39.44 49.52
CA LEU A 42 15.90 -38.25 49.32
C LEU A 42 16.48 -37.06 50.10
N ASN A 43 16.12 -35.86 49.68
CA ASN A 43 16.53 -34.63 50.32
C ASN A 43 15.89 -34.49 51.72
N ALA A 44 16.68 -34.08 52.71
CA ALA A 44 16.25 -33.89 54.09
C ALA A 44 16.38 -32.44 54.57
N GLN A 45 16.55 -31.48 53.66
CA GLN A 45 16.52 -30.06 53.99
C GLN A 45 15.10 -29.69 54.41
N PRO A 46 14.92 -29.12 55.62
CA PRO A 46 13.59 -28.74 56.10
C PRO A 46 13.11 -27.49 55.36
N GLY A 47 11.86 -27.52 54.90
CA GLY A 47 11.15 -26.38 54.34
C GLY A 47 9.89 -26.04 55.13
N GLU A 48 9.01 -25.27 54.52
CA GLU A 48 7.64 -25.12 55.02
C GLU A 48 6.91 -26.46 54.97
N THR A 49 6.06 -26.73 55.97
CA THR A 49 5.30 -27.98 56.03
C THR A 49 4.18 -27.96 54.99
N ILE A 50 4.33 -28.74 53.92
CA ILE A 50 3.36 -28.86 52.84
C ILE A 50 2.69 -30.23 52.95
N GLY A 51 1.36 -30.27 53.05
CA GLY A 51 0.62 -31.53 53.11
C GLY A 51 1.00 -32.43 54.30
N GLY A 52 1.58 -31.87 55.37
CA GLY A 52 2.03 -32.62 56.56
C GLY A 52 3.44 -33.21 56.45
N VAL A 53 4.20 -32.85 55.41
CA VAL A 53 5.60 -33.26 55.19
C VAL A 53 6.48 -32.01 55.24
N THR A 54 7.59 -32.07 55.97
CA THR A 54 8.53 -30.93 56.13
C THR A 54 9.79 -31.09 55.28
N SER A 55 10.10 -32.31 54.86
CA SER A 55 11.15 -32.62 53.88
C SER A 55 10.83 -33.90 53.11
N HIS A 56 11.30 -34.03 51.87
CA HIS A 56 11.05 -35.23 51.07
C HIS A 56 11.56 -36.52 51.73
N ALA A 57 12.59 -36.46 52.58
CA ALA A 57 13.11 -37.60 53.33
C ALA A 57 12.11 -38.23 54.32
N GLU A 58 11.04 -37.54 54.70
CA GLU A 58 9.96 -38.09 55.52
C GLU A 58 9.01 -38.99 54.69
N ILE A 59 9.05 -38.89 53.36
CA ILE A 59 8.23 -39.67 52.44
C ILE A 59 8.88 -41.03 52.23
N THR A 60 8.26 -42.06 52.82
CA THR A 60 8.76 -43.45 52.72
C THR A 60 8.17 -44.24 51.55
N ALA A 61 7.05 -43.76 50.98
CA ALA A 61 6.37 -44.43 49.88
C ALA A 61 6.77 -43.82 48.53
N CYS A 62 7.56 -44.54 47.72
CA CYS A 62 8.04 -44.06 46.41
C CYS A 62 6.91 -43.67 45.45
N LYS A 63 5.74 -44.34 45.55
CA LYS A 63 4.56 -44.02 44.74
C LYS A 63 4.00 -42.62 44.99
N THR A 64 4.40 -41.96 46.08
CA THR A 64 3.96 -40.58 46.36
C THR A 64 4.46 -39.63 45.27
N CYS A 65 5.60 -39.91 44.64
CA CYS A 65 6.16 -39.08 43.56
C CYS A 65 6.20 -39.83 42.22
N HIS A 66 6.41 -41.15 42.22
CA HIS A 66 6.56 -41.94 40.99
C HIS A 66 5.25 -42.60 40.55
N THR A 67 4.78 -42.26 39.35
CA THR A 67 3.64 -42.92 38.70
C THR A 67 4.07 -44.22 38.02
N ALA A 68 3.14 -45.18 37.96
CA ALA A 68 3.37 -46.42 37.22
C ALA A 68 3.19 -46.18 35.70
N PRO A 69 3.88 -46.92 34.82
CA PRO A 69 3.82 -46.70 33.37
C PRO A 69 2.42 -46.83 32.72
N TRP A 70 1.45 -47.39 33.43
CA TRP A 70 0.06 -47.57 32.98
C TRP A 70 -0.93 -46.59 33.65
N GLU A 71 -0.46 -45.72 34.56
CA GLU A 71 -1.26 -44.65 35.14
C GLU A 71 -1.34 -43.47 34.16
N ARG A 72 -2.46 -42.74 34.21
CA ARG A 72 -2.64 -41.54 33.36
C ARG A 72 -1.88 -40.33 33.89
N GLU A 73 -1.64 -40.29 35.20
CA GLU A 73 -0.85 -39.25 35.86
C GLU A 73 0.63 -39.39 35.53
N ALA A 74 1.28 -38.26 35.34
CA ALA A 74 2.72 -38.14 35.28
C ALA A 74 3.29 -37.77 36.66
N MET A 75 4.58 -38.01 36.85
CA MET A 75 5.31 -37.60 38.06
C MET A 75 5.13 -36.11 38.38
N VAL A 76 5.02 -35.26 37.36
CA VAL A 76 4.78 -33.82 37.53
C VAL A 76 3.47 -33.53 38.25
N ASP A 77 2.40 -34.25 37.95
CA ASP A 77 1.09 -34.06 38.58
C ASP A 77 1.20 -34.30 40.10
N ARG A 78 1.96 -35.32 40.50
CA ARG A 78 2.20 -35.65 41.92
C ARG A 78 3.04 -34.61 42.64
N CYS A 79 3.98 -33.97 41.95
CA CYS A 79 4.72 -32.84 42.53
C CYS A 79 3.78 -31.66 42.79
N LEU A 80 2.90 -31.35 41.84
CA LEU A 80 1.98 -30.21 41.91
C LEU A 80 0.82 -30.41 42.90
N ASP A 81 0.45 -31.66 43.22
CA ASP A 81 -0.55 -31.96 44.26
C ASP A 81 -0.16 -31.42 45.64
N CYS A 82 1.15 -31.40 45.95
CA CYS A 82 1.67 -30.80 47.17
C CYS A 82 2.11 -29.35 46.93
N HIS A 83 2.83 -29.08 45.84
CA HIS A 83 3.32 -27.74 45.50
C HIS A 83 2.28 -26.93 44.72
N THR A 84 1.10 -26.74 45.32
CA THR A 84 -0.05 -26.09 44.68
C THR A 84 0.18 -24.62 44.36
N GLU A 85 1.02 -23.92 45.12
CA GLU A 85 1.43 -22.53 44.82
C GLU A 85 2.27 -22.46 43.55
N ILE A 86 3.19 -23.42 43.35
CA ILE A 86 3.95 -23.53 42.10
C ILE A 86 3.02 -23.88 40.93
N ALA A 87 2.02 -24.74 41.17
CA ALA A 87 1.01 -25.02 40.16
C ALA A 87 0.23 -23.77 39.74
N ALA A 88 -0.07 -22.87 40.68
CA ALA A 88 -0.68 -21.58 40.39
C ALA A 88 0.30 -20.63 39.68
N GLU A 89 1.58 -20.64 40.07
CA GLU A 89 2.64 -19.85 39.45
C GLU A 89 2.85 -20.22 37.98
N MET A 90 2.81 -21.52 37.64
CA MET A 90 2.94 -22.02 36.27
C MET A 90 1.83 -21.53 35.33
N LEU A 91 0.73 -21.01 35.86
CA LEU A 91 -0.37 -20.41 35.09
C LEU A 91 -0.21 -18.90 34.88
N ASP A 92 0.77 -18.28 35.54
CA ASP A 92 1.03 -16.85 35.52
C ASP A 92 2.36 -16.56 34.82
N VAL A 93 2.30 -16.13 33.56
CA VAL A 93 3.48 -15.83 32.73
C VAL A 93 4.37 -14.71 33.29
N ALA A 94 3.84 -13.91 34.23
CA ALA A 94 4.62 -12.88 34.93
C ALA A 94 5.51 -13.46 36.03
N ARG A 95 5.33 -14.73 36.40
CA ARG A 95 6.16 -15.41 37.41
C ARG A 95 7.16 -16.35 36.76
N LEU A 96 8.24 -16.66 37.49
CA LEU A 96 9.36 -17.46 36.99
C LEU A 96 8.90 -18.77 36.33
N HIS A 97 8.12 -19.59 37.03
CA HIS A 97 7.70 -20.88 36.50
C HIS A 97 6.74 -20.75 35.31
N GLY A 98 5.82 -19.77 35.32
CA GLY A 98 4.93 -19.52 34.19
C GLY A 98 5.68 -19.08 32.93
N SER A 99 6.68 -18.19 33.08
CA SER A 99 7.53 -17.76 31.97
C SER A 99 8.35 -18.91 31.36
N ILE A 100 8.87 -19.82 32.19
CA ILE A 100 9.61 -21.01 31.75
C ILE A 100 8.69 -21.97 31.00
N VAL A 101 7.49 -22.21 31.50
CA VAL A 101 6.50 -23.09 30.84
C VAL A 101 6.08 -22.52 29.49
N GLU A 102 5.84 -21.21 29.42
CA GLU A 102 5.45 -20.52 28.19
C GLU A 102 6.55 -20.61 27.11
N LYS A 103 7.79 -20.31 27.49
CA LYS A 103 8.90 -20.15 26.52
C LYS A 103 9.72 -21.42 26.30
N THR A 104 9.67 -22.37 27.24
CA THR A 104 10.43 -23.62 27.20
C THR A 104 9.54 -24.80 27.60
N SER A 105 8.59 -25.17 26.74
CA SER A 105 7.55 -26.17 27.00
C SER A 105 8.05 -27.62 27.26
N SER A 106 9.36 -27.86 27.27
CA SER A 106 9.98 -29.18 27.47
C SER A 106 10.76 -29.33 28.79
N ALA A 107 10.92 -28.26 29.58
CA ALA A 107 11.66 -28.35 30.84
C ALA A 107 10.85 -29.15 31.88
N ALA A 108 11.41 -30.26 32.36
CA ALA A 108 10.80 -31.04 33.43
C ALA A 108 11.25 -30.50 34.79
N CYS A 109 10.39 -30.59 35.82
CA CYS A 109 10.73 -30.14 37.18
C CYS A 109 12.07 -30.69 37.66
N ARG A 110 12.37 -31.95 37.33
CA ARG A 110 13.61 -32.65 37.72
C ARG A 110 14.89 -32.10 37.08
N ASP A 111 14.78 -31.31 36.02
CA ASP A 111 15.94 -30.79 35.32
C ASP A 111 16.63 -29.72 36.19
N CYS A 112 15.83 -28.96 36.93
CA CYS A 112 16.28 -28.00 37.95
C CYS A 112 16.17 -28.55 39.39
N HIS A 113 15.13 -29.35 39.69
CA HIS A 113 14.83 -29.84 41.04
C HIS A 113 15.15 -31.33 41.23
N ARG A 114 16.35 -31.66 41.72
CA ARG A 114 16.87 -33.04 41.82
C ARG A 114 16.90 -33.56 43.25
N ASP A 115 15.96 -34.44 43.59
CA ASP A 115 15.77 -34.88 44.97
C ASP A 115 16.70 -36.01 45.45
N HIS A 116 16.98 -37.01 44.61
CA HIS A 116 17.76 -38.20 44.98
C HIS A 116 19.29 -38.01 45.02
N ARG A 117 19.78 -36.82 45.39
CA ARG A 117 21.23 -36.52 45.44
C ARG A 117 21.82 -36.58 46.85
N GLY A 118 21.03 -37.03 47.82
CA GLY A 118 21.45 -37.14 49.22
C GLY A 118 20.75 -36.13 50.12
N LYS A 119 20.79 -36.42 51.43
CA LYS A 119 20.04 -35.70 52.46
C LYS A 119 20.31 -34.19 52.52
N THR A 120 21.52 -33.75 52.17
CA THR A 120 21.95 -32.36 52.33
C THR A 120 22.16 -31.64 51.00
N ALA A 121 21.91 -32.30 49.87
CA ALA A 121 22.07 -31.66 48.56
C ALA A 121 21.10 -30.47 48.40
N SER A 122 21.41 -29.51 47.54
CA SER A 122 20.38 -28.54 47.14
C SER A 122 19.33 -29.24 46.29
N LEU A 123 18.05 -28.98 46.56
CA LEU A 123 16.97 -29.49 45.72
C LEU A 123 17.01 -28.79 44.37
N THR A 124 17.16 -27.46 44.36
CA THR A 124 17.26 -26.64 43.14
C THR A 124 18.72 -26.44 42.74
N ASP A 125 19.05 -26.75 41.49
CA ASP A 125 20.40 -26.62 40.92
C ASP A 125 20.33 -25.79 39.64
N LEU A 126 20.40 -24.47 39.81
CA LEU A 126 20.38 -23.48 38.71
C LEU A 126 21.77 -23.26 38.09
N GLY A 127 22.85 -23.75 38.73
CA GLY A 127 24.23 -23.50 38.30
C GLY A 127 24.83 -24.60 37.41
N SER A 128 24.22 -25.79 37.36
CA SER A 128 24.60 -26.87 36.43
C SER A 128 23.84 -26.81 35.09
N PHE A 129 22.83 -25.97 35.00
CA PHE A 129 22.03 -25.68 33.82
C PHE A 129 22.35 -24.24 33.44
N ASP A 130 22.77 -23.95 32.21
CA ASP A 130 22.82 -22.56 31.74
C ASP A 130 21.38 -22.03 31.76
N PHE A 131 20.99 -21.29 32.80
CA PHE A 131 19.64 -20.74 32.92
C PHE A 131 19.39 -19.85 31.69
N PRO A 132 18.34 -20.12 30.90
CA PRO A 132 18.25 -19.61 29.54
C PRO A 132 17.64 -18.19 29.52
N HIS A 133 18.36 -17.21 30.06
CA HIS A 133 17.92 -15.81 30.06
C HIS A 133 17.57 -15.32 28.64
N ASP A 134 18.35 -15.74 27.64
CA ASP A 134 18.11 -15.45 26.21
C ASP A 134 16.69 -15.87 25.77
N THR A 135 16.24 -17.07 26.13
CA THR A 135 14.88 -17.53 25.78
C THR A 135 13.82 -16.85 26.62
N LEU A 136 14.18 -16.38 27.81
CA LEU A 136 13.30 -15.64 28.70
C LEU A 136 13.19 -14.14 28.35
N GLY A 137 13.95 -13.67 27.35
CA GLY A 137 13.78 -12.34 26.76
C GLY A 137 14.86 -11.33 27.16
N PHE A 138 15.91 -11.75 27.86
CA PHE A 138 17.05 -10.89 28.16
C PHE A 138 18.35 -11.67 28.05
N SER A 139 19.23 -11.30 27.13
CA SER A 139 20.47 -12.02 26.93
C SER A 139 21.57 -11.62 27.89
N LEU A 140 22.31 -12.61 28.38
CA LEU A 140 23.53 -12.34 29.16
C LEU A 140 24.77 -12.14 28.29
N ASN A 141 24.65 -12.08 26.95
CA ASN A 141 25.80 -11.98 26.05
C ASN A 141 26.71 -10.77 26.38
N LYS A 142 26.10 -9.62 26.69
CA LYS A 142 26.82 -8.40 27.11
C LYS A 142 26.93 -8.23 28.63
N HIS A 143 26.29 -9.12 29.39
CA HIS A 143 26.22 -9.07 30.86
C HIS A 143 26.97 -10.26 31.49
N GLN A 144 28.17 -10.54 31.00
CA GLN A 144 29.01 -11.64 31.51
C GLN A 144 29.99 -11.20 32.59
N ARG A 145 30.43 -9.93 32.57
CA ARG A 145 31.48 -9.39 33.42
C ARG A 145 31.20 -7.95 33.83
N MET A 146 31.63 -7.60 35.02
CA MET A 146 31.66 -6.24 35.52
C MET A 146 32.81 -5.44 34.90
N GLU A 147 32.79 -4.11 35.06
CA GLU A 147 33.86 -3.22 34.56
C GLU A 147 35.25 -3.58 35.13
N ASN A 148 35.30 -4.06 36.37
CA ASN A 148 36.54 -4.49 37.02
C ASN A 148 37.06 -5.86 36.52
N GLY A 149 36.32 -6.53 35.61
CA GLY A 149 36.65 -7.82 35.03
C GLY A 149 36.11 -9.04 35.78
N ASP A 150 35.50 -8.86 36.95
CA ASP A 150 34.88 -9.95 37.72
C ASP A 150 33.65 -10.51 37.00
N PRO A 151 33.37 -11.82 37.11
CA PRO A 151 32.17 -12.40 36.52
C PRO A 151 30.91 -11.88 37.22
N ILE A 152 29.86 -11.59 36.45
CA ILE A 152 28.54 -11.28 37.01
C ILE A 152 27.94 -12.58 37.54
N THR A 153 27.48 -12.56 38.80
CA THR A 153 26.76 -13.65 39.46
C THR A 153 25.27 -13.35 39.56
N CYS A 154 24.47 -14.35 39.89
CA CYS A 154 23.02 -14.23 39.99
C CYS A 154 22.61 -13.09 40.94
N GLU A 155 23.31 -12.96 42.07
CA GLU A 155 23.03 -11.99 43.14
C GLU A 155 23.30 -10.54 42.72
N ASN A 156 24.05 -10.32 41.64
CA ASN A 156 24.29 -8.96 41.14
C ASN A 156 23.06 -8.36 40.45
N CYS A 157 22.17 -9.19 39.93
CA CYS A 157 20.92 -8.76 39.30
C CYS A 157 19.70 -9.14 40.16
N HIS A 158 19.77 -10.27 40.86
CA HIS A 158 18.72 -10.79 41.74
C HIS A 158 19.16 -10.71 43.20
N SER A 159 19.01 -9.53 43.79
CA SER A 159 19.57 -9.18 45.10
C SER A 159 19.01 -10.01 46.26
N GLU A 160 17.68 -10.13 46.37
CA GLU A 160 17.01 -10.79 47.50
C GLU A 160 16.32 -12.09 47.13
N ASP A 161 15.82 -12.20 45.90
CA ASP A 161 15.04 -13.33 45.42
C ASP A 161 15.30 -13.60 43.94
N LEU A 162 15.65 -14.84 43.61
CA LEU A 162 15.88 -15.32 42.24
C LEU A 162 14.56 -15.53 41.48
N SER A 163 13.42 -15.55 42.17
CA SER A 163 12.09 -15.70 41.57
C SER A 163 11.47 -14.37 41.12
N THR A 164 12.05 -13.24 41.53
CA THR A 164 11.62 -11.90 41.17
C THR A 164 12.77 -11.11 40.54
N PHE A 165 12.41 -10.10 39.74
CA PHE A 165 13.38 -9.21 39.10
C PHE A 165 12.98 -7.76 39.37
N ASP A 166 13.90 -7.01 39.96
CA ASP A 166 13.76 -5.58 40.21
C ASP A 166 14.58 -4.80 39.18
N SER A 167 13.92 -3.99 38.36
CA SER A 167 14.59 -3.19 37.33
C SER A 167 15.48 -2.07 37.90
N ASP A 168 15.33 -1.72 39.19
CA ASP A 168 16.21 -0.76 39.86
C ASP A 168 17.65 -1.31 40.01
N SER A 169 17.82 -2.64 39.94
CA SER A 169 19.15 -3.27 39.88
C SER A 169 19.94 -2.81 38.65
N CYS A 170 19.28 -2.70 37.49
CA CYS A 170 19.87 -2.18 36.26
C CYS A 170 20.34 -0.74 36.45
N GLN A 171 19.45 0.13 36.97
CA GLN A 171 19.78 1.54 37.14
C GLN A 171 20.94 1.74 38.11
N THR A 172 20.96 1.02 39.23
CA THR A 172 22.01 1.14 40.24
C THR A 172 23.36 0.77 39.64
N CYS A 173 23.45 -0.41 39.02
CA CYS A 173 24.68 -0.90 38.42
C CYS A 173 25.16 -0.01 37.25
N HIS A 174 24.28 0.37 36.32
CA HIS A 174 24.65 1.22 35.19
C HIS A 174 24.99 2.66 35.60
N SER A 175 24.43 3.17 36.71
CA SER A 175 24.79 4.49 37.26
C SER A 175 26.18 4.49 37.88
N ASP A 176 26.66 3.35 38.39
CA ASP A 176 28.03 3.21 38.89
C ASP A 176 29.06 3.21 37.76
N ILE A 177 28.69 2.72 36.57
CA ILE A 177 29.52 2.74 35.36
C ILE A 177 29.58 4.16 34.76
N ASP A 178 28.43 4.77 34.47
CA ASP A 178 28.35 6.15 33.97
C ASP A 178 27.09 6.85 34.49
N LEU A 179 27.27 7.56 35.61
CA LEU A 179 26.21 8.30 36.28
C LEU A 179 25.56 9.36 35.40
N VAL A 180 26.34 10.05 34.56
CA VAL A 180 25.85 11.17 33.75
C VAL A 180 25.02 10.62 32.60
N PHE A 181 25.53 9.61 31.91
CA PHE A 181 24.80 8.92 30.85
C PHE A 181 23.53 8.27 31.37
N ALA A 182 23.59 7.46 32.43
CA ALA A 182 22.44 6.73 32.96
C ALA A 182 21.29 7.67 33.34
N ARG A 183 21.59 8.81 33.99
CA ARG A 183 20.57 9.81 34.33
C ARG A 183 19.99 10.52 33.11
N ALA A 184 20.81 10.92 32.15
CA ALA A 184 20.33 11.56 30.93
C ALA A 184 19.47 10.59 30.10
N HIS A 185 19.87 9.32 30.05
CA HIS A 185 19.15 8.25 29.36
C HIS A 185 17.80 7.99 30.02
N LEU A 186 17.76 7.84 31.34
CA LEU A 186 16.52 7.66 32.12
C LEU A 186 15.53 8.82 31.93
N LEU A 187 16.03 10.07 31.93
CA LEU A 187 15.19 11.25 31.68
C LEU A 187 14.64 11.31 30.25
N SER A 188 15.35 10.73 29.29
CA SER A 188 14.95 10.76 27.87
C SER A 188 14.02 9.60 27.51
N TYR A 189 14.24 8.42 28.09
CA TYR A 189 13.64 7.15 27.64
C TYR A 189 12.88 6.40 28.75
N GLY A 190 12.90 6.86 30.00
CA GLY A 190 12.15 6.24 31.09
C GLY A 190 12.85 5.04 31.75
N SER A 191 12.21 4.47 32.77
CA SER A 191 12.77 3.43 33.66
C SER A 191 12.46 2.00 33.24
N ASP A 192 11.68 1.81 32.19
CA ASP A 192 11.34 0.47 31.69
C ASP A 192 12.46 -0.04 30.77
N CYS A 193 13.56 -0.48 31.38
CA CYS A 193 14.75 -0.90 30.66
C CYS A 193 14.46 -2.00 29.64
N LEU A 194 13.59 -2.96 29.99
CA LEU A 194 13.30 -4.14 29.17
C LEU A 194 12.38 -3.83 27.98
N ALA A 195 11.77 -2.66 27.92
CA ALA A 195 11.04 -2.21 26.73
C ALA A 195 11.95 -1.97 25.51
N CYS A 196 13.26 -1.80 25.75
CA CYS A 196 14.26 -1.56 24.70
C CYS A 196 15.50 -2.44 24.82
N HIS A 197 15.94 -2.79 26.04
CA HIS A 197 17.14 -3.59 26.26
C HIS A 197 16.80 -5.07 26.39
N ASP A 198 17.37 -5.84 25.46
CA ASP A 198 17.28 -7.28 25.36
C ASP A 198 18.60 -7.97 25.77
N GLY A 199 19.54 -7.23 26.35
CA GLY A 199 20.82 -7.74 26.84
C GLY A 199 21.89 -8.02 25.78
N VAL A 200 21.63 -7.71 24.50
CA VAL A 200 22.66 -7.75 23.43
C VAL A 200 23.07 -6.36 22.92
N ASP A 201 22.60 -5.30 23.58
CA ASP A 201 22.81 -3.90 23.19
C ASP A 201 22.27 -3.58 21.78
N SER A 202 21.08 -4.07 21.44
CA SER A 202 20.46 -3.89 20.09
C SER A 202 20.35 -2.43 19.61
N MET A 203 20.42 -1.46 20.52
CA MET A 203 20.38 -0.03 20.19
C MET A 203 21.78 0.60 20.03
N ASN A 204 22.84 -0.12 20.38
CA ASN A 204 24.20 0.32 20.13
C ASN A 204 24.54 0.12 18.65
N ASP A 205 25.11 1.14 18.02
CA ASP A 205 25.40 1.17 16.57
C ASP A 205 24.17 1.02 15.65
N PHE A 206 22.97 1.37 16.13
CA PHE A 206 21.75 1.35 15.32
C PHE A 206 21.90 2.18 14.04
N ASN A 207 21.65 1.55 12.88
CA ASN A 207 21.73 2.21 11.58
C ASN A 207 20.35 2.68 11.10
N HIS A 208 20.09 3.98 11.21
CA HIS A 208 18.84 4.61 10.75
C HIS A 208 18.59 4.46 9.24
N ASN A 209 19.65 4.30 8.43
CA ASN A 209 19.51 4.11 6.99
C ASN A 209 19.14 2.67 6.60
N ALA A 210 19.02 1.77 7.58
CA ALA A 210 18.46 0.44 7.39
C ALA A 210 16.92 0.40 7.52
N VAL A 211 16.28 1.51 7.93
CA VAL A 211 14.82 1.61 8.07
C VAL A 211 14.22 2.60 7.06
N ALA A 212 12.89 2.76 7.10
CA ALA A 212 12.13 3.50 6.09
C ALA A 212 12.50 4.99 6.00
N PHE A 213 12.61 5.68 7.13
CA PHE A 213 13.03 7.08 7.18
C PHE A 213 14.55 7.16 7.25
N LYS A 214 15.17 7.54 6.14
CA LYS A 214 16.63 7.71 6.03
C LYS A 214 17.04 9.09 6.50
N LEU A 215 18.11 9.15 7.27
CA LEU A 215 18.70 10.41 7.69
C LEU A 215 19.59 10.92 6.56
N GLU A 216 19.08 11.88 5.80
CA GLU A 216 19.74 12.49 4.65
C GLU A 216 19.64 14.03 4.76
N GLY A 217 20.64 14.74 4.20
CA GLY A 217 20.64 16.19 4.15
C GLY A 217 20.68 16.82 5.55
N GLY A 218 19.73 17.70 5.85
CA GLY A 218 19.63 18.39 7.15
C GLY A 218 19.43 17.46 8.35
N HIS A 219 19.09 16.18 8.13
CA HIS A 219 18.79 15.21 9.19
C HIS A 219 19.97 14.31 9.60
N GLU A 220 21.12 14.37 8.90
CA GLU A 220 22.23 13.40 9.03
C GLU A 220 22.91 13.35 10.41
N ASN A 221 22.72 14.35 11.27
CA ASN A 221 23.41 14.47 12.57
C ASN A 221 22.46 14.70 13.75
N LEU A 222 21.18 14.38 13.59
CA LEU A 222 20.21 14.54 14.66
C LEU A 222 20.37 13.44 15.71
N ARG A 223 20.12 13.81 16.97
CA ARG A 223 20.01 12.84 18.07
C ARG A 223 18.62 12.20 18.02
N CYS A 224 18.49 10.96 18.47
CA CYS A 224 17.20 10.25 18.47
C CYS A 224 16.09 11.09 19.12
N THR A 225 16.39 11.72 20.25
CA THR A 225 15.45 12.59 21.01
C THR A 225 15.01 13.86 20.30
N GLN A 226 15.64 14.24 19.19
CA GLN A 226 15.19 15.39 18.38
C GLN A 226 14.00 15.03 17.48
N CYS A 227 13.84 13.75 17.13
CA CYS A 227 12.73 13.26 16.31
C CYS A 227 11.74 12.43 17.14
N HIS A 228 12.27 11.53 17.97
CA HIS A 228 11.51 10.62 18.83
C HIS A 228 11.18 11.27 20.17
N LEU A 229 10.16 12.15 20.14
CA LEU A 229 9.73 12.92 21.29
C LEU A 229 8.98 12.03 22.29
N SER A 230 9.50 11.91 23.51
CA SER A 230 8.88 11.15 24.63
C SER A 230 8.64 9.66 24.33
N THR A 231 9.63 9.04 23.70
CA THR A 231 9.61 7.63 23.29
C THR A 231 10.14 6.75 24.42
N HIS A 232 9.35 5.77 24.87
CA HIS A 232 9.68 4.90 26.01
C HIS A 232 9.71 3.41 25.65
N SER A 233 9.43 3.06 24.39
CA SER A 233 9.43 1.69 23.90
C SER A 233 9.80 1.61 22.42
N LEU A 234 10.16 0.43 21.93
CA LEU A 234 10.38 0.20 20.50
C LEU A 234 9.13 0.51 19.66
N THR A 235 7.94 0.28 20.20
CA THR A 235 6.67 0.63 19.53
C THR A 235 6.50 2.13 19.38
N ASP A 236 6.92 2.92 20.38
CA ASP A 236 6.89 4.38 20.31
C ASP A 236 7.87 4.92 19.25
N PHE A 237 9.04 4.28 19.07
CA PHE A 237 9.98 4.64 18.00
C PHE A 237 9.33 4.45 16.63
N GLN A 238 8.60 3.35 16.44
CA GLN A 238 7.95 2.99 15.18
C GLN A 238 6.75 3.88 14.86
N SER A 239 6.12 4.50 15.86
CA SER A 239 4.94 5.34 15.67
C SER A 239 5.27 6.81 15.34
N THR A 240 6.54 7.17 15.30
CA THR A 240 6.98 8.54 15.01
C THR A 240 6.61 8.92 13.57
N PRO A 241 5.92 10.06 13.35
CA PRO A 241 5.52 10.51 12.02
C PRO A 241 6.71 10.69 11.08
N GLN A 242 6.51 10.35 9.81
CA GLN A 242 7.55 10.39 8.76
C GLN A 242 7.28 11.45 7.69
N ASP A 243 6.12 12.10 7.71
CA ASP A 243 5.81 13.20 6.80
C ASP A 243 6.48 14.50 7.26
N CYS A 244 6.89 15.33 6.31
CA CYS A 244 7.61 16.57 6.60
C CYS A 244 6.79 17.51 7.49
N TYR A 245 5.49 17.62 7.22
CA TYR A 245 4.61 18.58 7.86
C TYR A 245 4.41 18.31 9.36
N SER A 246 4.30 17.05 9.78
CA SER A 246 4.16 16.68 11.19
C SER A 246 5.29 17.23 12.07
N CYS A 247 6.49 17.41 11.52
CA CYS A 247 7.64 17.98 12.23
C CYS A 247 7.82 19.48 11.92
N HIS A 248 7.66 19.88 10.67
CA HIS A 248 7.98 21.22 10.16
C HIS A 248 6.75 22.13 9.98
N ALA A 249 5.62 21.84 10.62
CA ALA A 249 4.42 22.68 10.56
C ALA A 249 4.68 24.13 10.99
N GLN A 250 5.60 24.35 11.93
CA GLN A 250 5.96 25.70 12.41
C GLN A 250 6.98 26.40 11.51
N ASP A 251 7.64 25.66 10.63
CA ASP A 251 8.64 26.19 9.69
C ASP A 251 8.00 26.63 8.36
N ASP A 252 6.75 26.24 8.11
CA ASP A 252 6.02 26.55 6.87
C ASP A 252 5.81 28.06 6.67
N GLN A 253 6.68 28.66 5.86
CA GLN A 253 6.60 30.07 5.48
C GLN A 253 5.38 30.40 4.62
N HIS A 254 4.71 29.39 4.07
CA HIS A 254 3.58 29.57 3.17
C HIS A 254 2.23 29.62 3.91
N ASN A 255 2.22 29.46 5.23
CA ASN A 255 1.01 29.49 6.06
C ASN A 255 -0.07 28.51 5.57
N GLY A 256 0.34 27.31 5.12
CA GLY A 256 -0.53 26.25 4.63
C GLY A 256 -1.05 26.43 3.20
N GLY A 257 -0.60 27.47 2.47
CA GLY A 257 -1.10 27.77 1.12
C GLY A 257 -0.92 26.66 0.08
N TYR A 258 0.05 25.78 0.29
CA TYR A 258 0.43 24.70 -0.64
C TYR A 258 0.02 23.30 -0.14
N GLY A 259 -0.67 23.22 1.00
CA GLY A 259 -0.93 21.95 1.69
C GLY A 259 0.29 21.40 2.41
N THR A 260 0.29 20.09 2.70
CA THR A 260 1.28 19.43 3.58
C THR A 260 2.27 18.54 2.84
N ASN A 261 2.17 18.45 1.51
CA ASN A 261 3.07 17.65 0.67
C ASN A 261 4.29 18.51 0.29
N CYS A 262 5.16 18.73 1.26
CA CYS A 262 6.35 19.57 1.14
C CYS A 262 7.35 19.00 0.13
N GLU A 263 7.41 17.67 0.03
CA GLU A 263 8.33 16.90 -0.83
C GLU A 263 8.05 17.06 -2.33
N SER A 264 6.91 17.65 -2.70
CA SER A 264 6.62 18.02 -4.09
C SER A 264 7.51 19.14 -4.60
N CYS A 265 8.06 19.96 -3.70
CA CYS A 265 8.89 21.12 -4.04
C CYS A 265 10.23 21.11 -3.29
N HIS A 266 10.26 20.67 -2.05
CA HIS A 266 11.45 20.72 -1.21
C HIS A 266 12.13 19.36 -1.08
N THR A 267 13.42 19.38 -0.79
CA THR A 267 14.18 18.17 -0.48
C THR A 267 14.65 18.21 0.98
N PRO A 268 14.96 17.06 1.60
CA PRO A 268 15.52 17.04 2.96
C PRO A 268 16.87 17.76 3.11
N SER A 269 17.51 18.18 2.02
CA SER A 269 18.81 18.88 2.05
C SER A 269 18.69 20.35 2.38
N SER A 270 17.66 21.05 1.89
CA SER A 270 17.50 22.50 2.02
C SER A 270 16.06 22.92 1.74
N TRP A 271 15.55 23.88 2.54
CA TRP A 271 14.27 24.55 2.29
C TRP A 271 14.39 25.67 1.25
N GLU A 272 15.59 26.22 1.01
CA GLU A 272 15.80 27.36 0.11
C GLU A 272 15.77 26.95 -1.38
N ASP A 273 16.08 25.69 -1.67
CA ASP A 273 16.19 25.17 -3.04
C ASP A 273 14.92 24.41 -3.46
N ALA A 274 13.78 25.10 -3.46
CA ALA A 274 12.53 24.53 -3.94
C ALA A 274 12.62 24.26 -5.46
N ASN A 275 12.37 23.02 -5.87
CA ASN A 275 12.33 22.61 -7.27
C ASN A 275 11.02 21.87 -7.54
N PHE A 276 10.14 22.50 -8.31
CA PHE A 276 8.92 21.89 -8.82
C PHE A 276 9.03 21.70 -10.32
N ASN A 277 8.88 20.46 -10.79
CA ASN A 277 8.91 20.17 -12.22
C ASN A 277 7.52 20.35 -12.86
N HIS A 278 7.30 21.50 -13.49
CA HIS A 278 6.06 21.81 -14.21
C HIS A 278 5.76 20.86 -15.39
N ASP A 279 6.76 20.18 -15.96
CA ASP A 279 6.54 19.21 -17.05
C ASP A 279 5.71 17.99 -16.60
N LEU A 280 5.64 17.74 -15.29
CA LEU A 280 4.82 16.68 -14.70
C LEU A 280 3.39 17.14 -14.38
N SER A 281 3.09 18.42 -14.58
CA SER A 281 1.79 19.01 -14.30
C SER A 281 0.85 18.95 -15.51
N ALA A 282 -0.43 19.23 -15.29
CA ALA A 282 -1.43 19.26 -16.35
C ALA A 282 -1.33 20.48 -17.28
N PHE A 283 -0.47 21.45 -16.97
CA PHE A 283 -0.15 22.59 -17.81
C PHE A 283 1.38 22.71 -17.91
N LYS A 284 1.92 22.18 -19.01
CA LYS A 284 3.35 22.20 -19.26
C LYS A 284 3.79 23.61 -19.66
N LEU A 285 4.80 24.13 -18.99
CA LEU A 285 5.34 25.45 -19.32
C LEU A 285 6.21 25.34 -20.58
N GLU A 286 5.82 26.05 -21.63
CA GLU A 286 6.50 26.10 -22.93
C GLU A 286 6.67 27.56 -23.39
N GLY A 287 7.71 27.81 -24.17
CA GLY A 287 8.07 29.17 -24.59
C GLY A 287 8.32 30.09 -23.40
N GLU A 288 7.82 31.31 -23.51
CA GLU A 288 7.98 32.38 -22.50
C GLU A 288 7.37 32.04 -21.13
N HIS A 289 6.38 31.14 -21.08
CA HIS A 289 5.77 30.71 -19.82
C HIS A 289 6.75 30.01 -18.86
N ARG A 290 7.90 29.53 -19.36
CA ARG A 290 8.94 28.90 -18.52
C ARG A 290 9.64 29.87 -17.58
N GLU A 291 9.63 31.16 -17.90
CA GLU A 291 10.29 32.19 -17.09
C GLU A 291 9.32 32.95 -16.18
N VAL A 292 8.03 32.62 -16.23
CA VAL A 292 7.00 33.27 -15.44
C VAL A 292 7.04 32.76 -14.00
N ALA A 293 7.14 33.68 -13.04
CA ALA A 293 7.08 33.36 -11.62
C ALA A 293 5.74 32.72 -11.23
N CYS A 294 5.75 31.75 -10.32
CA CYS A 294 4.60 30.93 -9.93
C CYS A 294 3.36 31.76 -9.58
N GLU A 295 3.54 32.85 -8.82
CA GLU A 295 2.49 33.73 -8.31
C GLU A 295 1.74 34.51 -9.40
N ASN A 296 2.33 34.63 -10.60
CA ASN A 296 1.67 35.29 -11.74
C ASN A 296 0.60 34.39 -12.37
N CYS A 297 0.73 33.07 -12.23
CA CYS A 297 -0.31 32.12 -12.62
C CYS A 297 -1.17 31.71 -11.42
N HIS A 298 -0.54 31.47 -10.27
CA HIS A 298 -1.18 31.01 -9.04
C HIS A 298 -1.50 32.18 -8.11
N ILE A 299 -2.45 33.01 -8.55
CA ILE A 299 -2.85 34.24 -7.86
C ILE A 299 -3.25 33.94 -6.40
N ASN A 300 -2.70 34.73 -5.47
CA ASN A 300 -2.87 34.52 -4.01
C ASN A 300 -2.44 33.13 -3.52
N ASN A 301 -1.44 32.52 -4.16
CA ASN A 301 -0.95 31.18 -3.88
C ASN A 301 -2.04 30.10 -4.02
N VAL A 302 -3.03 30.32 -4.89
CA VAL A 302 -4.06 29.32 -5.20
C VAL A 302 -3.61 28.50 -6.41
N TYR A 303 -3.17 27.27 -6.15
CA TYR A 303 -2.67 26.35 -7.18
C TYR A 303 -3.77 25.49 -7.81
N LYS A 304 -4.76 25.12 -7.00
CA LYS A 304 -5.85 24.25 -7.46
C LYS A 304 -6.84 25.05 -8.28
N GLY A 305 -7.11 24.59 -9.49
CA GLY A 305 -8.10 25.21 -10.37
C GLY A 305 -7.60 26.46 -11.09
N THR A 306 -6.29 26.73 -11.08
CA THR A 306 -5.69 27.74 -11.95
C THR A 306 -6.12 27.47 -13.40
N PRO A 307 -6.69 28.48 -14.10
CA PRO A 307 -7.09 28.34 -15.48
C PRO A 307 -5.91 27.89 -16.35
N LYS A 308 -6.20 27.07 -17.36
CA LYS A 308 -5.20 26.49 -18.27
C LYS A 308 -5.41 26.88 -19.73
N ASP A 309 -6.53 27.51 -20.03
CA ASP A 309 -6.81 28.05 -21.36
C ASP A 309 -6.14 29.42 -21.52
N CYS A 310 -5.67 29.70 -22.74
CA CYS A 310 -4.96 30.94 -23.06
C CYS A 310 -5.81 32.17 -22.72
N TYR A 311 -7.10 32.13 -23.08
CA TYR A 311 -7.99 33.28 -23.01
C TYR A 311 -8.27 33.74 -21.57
N SER A 312 -8.40 32.83 -20.60
CA SER A 312 -8.66 33.20 -19.21
C SER A 312 -7.59 34.11 -18.61
N CYS A 313 -6.34 33.99 -19.06
CA CYS A 313 -5.24 34.85 -18.64
C CYS A 313 -5.02 36.01 -19.61
N HIS A 314 -5.00 35.72 -20.91
CA HIS A 314 -4.64 36.69 -21.97
C HIS A 314 -5.84 37.41 -22.59
N LYS A 315 -6.99 37.46 -21.91
CA LYS A 315 -8.18 38.18 -22.39
C LYS A 315 -7.90 39.65 -22.75
N GLN A 316 -7.02 40.29 -21.98
CA GLN A 316 -6.65 41.69 -22.20
C GLN A 316 -5.60 41.88 -23.29
N ASP A 317 -4.90 40.81 -23.66
CA ASP A 317 -3.85 40.79 -24.68
C ASP A 317 -4.40 40.37 -26.06
N ASP A 318 -5.68 40.00 -26.14
CA ASP A 318 -6.33 39.61 -27.40
C ASP A 318 -6.55 40.81 -28.33
N GLU A 319 -5.60 41.02 -29.24
CA GLU A 319 -5.64 42.08 -30.26
C GLU A 319 -6.81 41.92 -31.25
N HIS A 320 -7.39 40.72 -31.36
CA HIS A 320 -8.53 40.46 -32.25
C HIS A 320 -9.87 40.87 -31.63
N GLY A 321 -9.89 41.21 -30.34
CA GLY A 321 -11.11 41.61 -29.64
C GLY A 321 -12.19 40.53 -29.65
N GLY A 322 -11.80 39.25 -29.59
CA GLY A 322 -12.69 38.09 -29.55
C GLY A 322 -13.25 37.64 -30.90
N GLN A 323 -12.80 38.23 -32.02
CA GLN A 323 -13.32 37.89 -33.37
C GLN A 323 -13.17 36.41 -33.71
N PHE A 324 -12.08 35.76 -33.28
CA PHE A 324 -11.77 34.36 -33.60
C PHE A 324 -12.08 33.39 -32.45
N GLY A 325 -12.88 33.82 -31.46
CA GLY A 325 -13.17 33.03 -30.26
C GLY A 325 -11.99 32.96 -29.29
N THR A 326 -11.95 31.92 -28.46
CA THR A 326 -11.00 31.79 -27.34
C THR A 326 -9.96 30.67 -27.51
N GLN A 327 -9.95 30.00 -28.66
CA GLN A 327 -9.07 28.86 -28.98
C GLN A 327 -7.79 29.35 -29.66
N CYS A 328 -7.03 30.19 -28.95
CA CYS A 328 -5.82 30.85 -29.45
C CYS A 328 -4.78 29.85 -30.00
N GLU A 329 -4.70 28.66 -29.38
CA GLU A 329 -3.81 27.55 -29.72
C GLU A 329 -4.05 26.94 -31.10
N SER A 330 -5.16 27.31 -31.76
CA SER A 330 -5.43 26.92 -33.14
C SER A 330 -4.52 27.64 -34.15
N CYS A 331 -4.00 28.81 -33.76
CA CYS A 331 -3.20 29.68 -34.62
C CYS A 331 -1.84 30.02 -33.99
N HIS A 332 -1.82 30.26 -32.68
CA HIS A 332 -0.64 30.71 -31.96
C HIS A 332 0.03 29.58 -31.19
N THR A 333 1.35 29.66 -31.06
CA THR A 333 2.11 28.79 -30.16
C THR A 333 2.75 29.62 -29.05
N PRO A 334 2.85 29.10 -27.81
CA PRO A 334 3.51 29.82 -26.72
C PRO A 334 5.00 30.14 -26.99
N SER A 335 5.63 29.44 -27.93
CA SER A 335 7.04 29.61 -28.28
C SER A 335 7.30 30.59 -29.41
N ASP A 336 6.29 30.92 -30.21
CA ASP A 336 6.39 31.83 -31.35
C ASP A 336 5.02 32.49 -31.56
N TRP A 337 4.68 33.42 -30.67
CA TRP A 337 3.34 34.00 -30.61
C TRP A 337 3.04 34.90 -31.81
N GLU A 338 4.02 35.69 -32.22
CA GLU A 338 3.92 36.67 -33.32
C GLU A 338 3.73 36.00 -34.68
N ASN A 339 4.22 34.78 -34.85
CA ASN A 339 4.18 34.07 -36.12
C ASN A 339 3.05 33.03 -36.12
N ALA A 340 1.82 33.53 -36.16
CA ALA A 340 0.63 32.68 -36.19
C ALA A 340 0.63 31.77 -37.44
N THR A 341 0.43 30.48 -37.22
CA THR A 341 0.27 29.48 -38.30
C THR A 341 -1.08 28.81 -38.16
N PHE A 342 -1.86 28.75 -39.24
CA PHE A 342 -3.18 28.14 -39.24
C PHE A 342 -3.30 27.09 -40.33
N ASP A 343 -3.71 25.88 -39.94
CA ASP A 343 -3.95 24.77 -40.86
C ASP A 343 -5.47 24.50 -40.96
N HIS A 344 -6.04 24.84 -42.11
CA HIS A 344 -7.46 24.65 -42.40
C HIS A 344 -7.89 23.17 -42.31
N ALA A 345 -6.97 22.21 -42.52
CA ALA A 345 -7.28 20.79 -42.40
C ALA A 345 -7.55 20.35 -40.95
N ARG A 346 -7.13 21.15 -39.95
CA ARG A 346 -7.35 20.88 -38.52
C ARG A 346 -8.69 21.41 -38.00
N VAL A 347 -9.48 22.09 -38.84
CA VAL A 347 -10.81 22.60 -38.49
C VAL A 347 -11.83 21.46 -38.60
N THR A 348 -11.98 20.68 -37.55
CA THR A 348 -12.91 19.53 -37.51
C THR A 348 -14.25 19.90 -36.89
N ALA A 349 -15.18 20.45 -37.69
CA ALA A 349 -16.64 20.59 -37.46
C ALA A 349 -17.17 21.22 -36.13
N THR A 350 -16.37 21.43 -35.09
CA THR A 350 -16.77 22.11 -33.84
C THR A 350 -16.69 23.63 -33.93
N THR A 351 -16.08 24.16 -34.99
CA THR A 351 -16.01 25.60 -35.28
C THR A 351 -16.88 25.91 -36.49
N ALA A 352 -17.88 26.77 -36.30
CA ALA A 352 -18.67 27.26 -37.43
C ALA A 352 -17.74 28.12 -38.32
N CYS A 353 -17.64 27.81 -39.61
CA CYS A 353 -16.77 28.54 -40.57
C CYS A 353 -16.97 30.07 -40.49
N VAL A 354 -18.18 30.49 -40.13
CA VAL A 354 -18.61 31.88 -39.90
C VAL A 354 -17.87 32.62 -38.79
N ASN A 355 -17.16 31.91 -37.91
CA ASN A 355 -16.30 32.52 -36.91
C ASN A 355 -15.05 33.16 -37.53
N CYS A 356 -14.65 32.72 -38.74
CA CYS A 356 -13.49 33.25 -39.45
C CYS A 356 -13.88 33.87 -40.81
N HIS A 357 -14.86 33.30 -41.50
CA HIS A 357 -15.25 33.70 -42.85
C HIS A 357 -16.72 34.14 -42.90
N ALA A 358 -16.96 35.41 -43.23
CA ALA A 358 -18.31 35.87 -43.51
C ALA A 358 -18.88 35.22 -44.79
N GLU A 359 -20.20 35.06 -44.86
CA GLU A 359 -20.86 34.52 -46.04
C GLU A 359 -20.61 35.42 -47.29
N PRO A 360 -20.15 34.85 -48.42
CA PRO A 360 -19.98 35.58 -49.66
C PRO A 360 -21.28 36.23 -50.15
N ARG A 361 -21.19 37.40 -50.81
CA ARG A 361 -22.36 38.18 -51.25
C ARG A 361 -23.19 37.45 -52.31
N GLU A 362 -22.57 36.54 -53.04
CA GLU A 362 -23.10 35.82 -54.20
C GLU A 362 -24.29 34.92 -53.82
N HIS A 363 -24.28 34.35 -52.61
CA HIS A 363 -25.36 33.53 -52.09
C HIS A 363 -25.74 33.89 -50.64
N ALA A 364 -25.39 35.10 -50.19
CA ALA A 364 -25.71 35.59 -48.85
C ALA A 364 -27.19 35.38 -48.50
N GLY A 365 -27.45 34.67 -47.40
CA GLY A 365 -28.79 34.37 -46.91
C GLY A 365 -29.52 33.24 -47.65
N GLN A 366 -28.87 32.51 -48.55
CA GLN A 366 -29.48 31.40 -49.29
C GLN A 366 -29.25 30.03 -48.62
N PHE A 367 -28.07 29.79 -48.02
CA PHE A 367 -27.66 28.47 -47.51
C PHE A 367 -27.42 28.40 -45.99
N GLY A 368 -27.48 29.54 -45.29
CA GLY A 368 -27.18 29.59 -43.86
C GLY A 368 -25.69 29.39 -43.56
N THR A 369 -25.36 28.78 -42.42
CA THR A 369 -23.98 28.69 -41.92
C THR A 369 -23.32 27.31 -42.13
N ASP A 370 -23.98 26.40 -42.85
CA ASP A 370 -23.44 25.06 -43.14
C ASP A 370 -22.56 25.07 -44.40
N CYS A 371 -21.47 25.82 -44.33
CA CYS A 371 -20.53 25.96 -45.45
C CYS A 371 -19.96 24.62 -45.90
N ALA A 372 -19.84 23.65 -44.99
CA ALA A 372 -19.27 22.32 -45.23
C ALA A 372 -20.15 21.43 -46.14
N ALA A 373 -21.42 21.78 -46.34
CA ALA A 373 -22.30 21.06 -47.28
C ALA A 373 -21.83 21.21 -48.74
N CYS A 374 -21.14 22.32 -49.04
CA CYS A 374 -20.73 22.69 -50.41
C CYS A 374 -19.22 22.87 -50.56
N HIS A 375 -18.54 23.36 -49.51
CA HIS A 375 -17.12 23.70 -49.53
C HIS A 375 -16.32 22.77 -48.61
N THR A 376 -15.07 22.51 -48.98
CA THR A 376 -14.14 21.80 -48.10
C THR A 376 -13.05 22.75 -47.64
N SER A 377 -12.42 22.45 -46.50
CA SER A 377 -11.28 23.23 -45.99
C SER A 377 -10.08 23.26 -46.93
N ASN A 378 -9.99 22.33 -47.88
CA ASN A 378 -8.87 22.20 -48.82
C ASN A 378 -9.21 22.65 -50.26
N ALA A 379 -10.49 22.86 -50.57
CA ALA A 379 -10.95 23.30 -51.88
C ALA A 379 -12.29 24.05 -51.73
N TRP A 380 -12.23 25.37 -51.88
CA TRP A 380 -13.41 26.24 -51.83
C TRP A 380 -14.14 26.29 -53.17
N GLU A 381 -13.40 26.18 -54.28
CA GLU A 381 -13.94 26.07 -55.63
C GLU A 381 -13.33 24.88 -56.38
N PRO A 382 -14.10 24.16 -57.21
CA PRO A 382 -15.55 24.30 -57.41
C PRO A 382 -16.35 23.81 -56.20
N ALA A 383 -17.43 24.50 -55.85
CA ALA A 383 -18.36 24.06 -54.81
C ALA A 383 -19.17 22.86 -55.33
N ALA A 384 -19.28 21.81 -54.51
CA ALA A 384 -20.05 20.62 -54.84
C ALA A 384 -20.99 20.31 -53.67
N TYR A 385 -22.29 20.34 -53.94
CA TYR A 385 -23.28 20.00 -52.91
C TYR A 385 -23.25 18.49 -52.63
N ASN A 386 -22.81 18.12 -51.43
CA ASN A 386 -22.66 16.72 -51.00
C ASN A 386 -23.85 16.19 -50.19
N GLY A 387 -24.90 17.01 -50.05
CA GLY A 387 -26.11 16.68 -49.30
C GLY A 387 -27.19 15.99 -50.15
N PRO A 388 -28.29 15.54 -49.51
CA PRO A 388 -29.45 15.04 -50.22
C PRO A 388 -30.14 16.16 -51.01
N HIS A 389 -30.49 15.88 -52.27
CA HIS A 389 -31.28 16.77 -53.14
C HIS A 389 -32.57 16.05 -53.52
N THR A 390 -33.71 16.74 -53.52
CA THR A 390 -35.04 16.15 -53.75
C THR A 390 -35.25 15.65 -55.19
N PHE A 391 -34.34 16.00 -56.09
CA PHE A 391 -34.38 15.66 -57.51
C PHE A 391 -32.98 15.29 -58.01
N PRO A 392 -32.81 14.36 -58.96
CA PRO A 392 -31.48 14.01 -59.47
C PRO A 392 -30.78 15.21 -60.15
N ILE A 393 -29.71 15.71 -59.51
CA ILE A 393 -28.90 16.83 -60.03
C ILE A 393 -28.26 16.48 -61.40
N TYR A 394 -28.02 15.19 -61.62
CA TYR A 394 -27.48 14.65 -62.86
C TYR A 394 -28.57 13.86 -63.60
N HIS A 395 -29.35 14.54 -64.44
CA HIS A 395 -30.29 13.93 -65.39
C HIS A 395 -30.30 14.71 -66.71
N GLY A 396 -30.52 14.00 -67.83
CA GLY A 396 -30.54 14.60 -69.16
C GLY A 396 -29.35 15.54 -69.43
N ASP A 397 -29.66 16.72 -69.95
CA ASP A 397 -28.69 17.79 -70.25
C ASP A 397 -28.39 18.72 -69.06
N GLY A 398 -28.86 18.40 -67.85
CA GLY A 398 -28.71 19.25 -66.66
C GLY A 398 -27.25 19.51 -66.23
N ASN A 399 -26.30 18.68 -66.68
CA ASN A 399 -24.84 18.79 -66.51
C ASN A 399 -24.31 19.15 -65.11
N GLY A 400 -25.12 18.96 -64.05
CA GLY A 400 -24.75 19.22 -62.66
C GLY A 400 -24.59 20.69 -62.27
N SER A 401 -24.93 21.64 -63.16
CA SER A 401 -24.88 23.08 -62.86
C SER A 401 -26.18 23.51 -62.19
N CYS A 402 -26.08 24.03 -60.96
CA CYS A 402 -27.25 24.42 -60.18
C CYS A 402 -28.10 25.46 -60.91
N GLN A 403 -27.46 26.43 -61.60
CA GLN A 403 -28.11 27.51 -62.33
C GLN A 403 -28.92 27.02 -63.53
N THR A 404 -28.66 25.81 -64.04
CA THR A 404 -29.45 25.21 -65.12
C THR A 404 -30.90 25.00 -64.69
N CYS A 405 -31.10 24.47 -63.48
CA CYS A 405 -32.43 24.25 -62.92
C CYS A 405 -32.95 25.46 -62.13
N HIS A 406 -32.03 26.26 -61.57
CA HIS A 406 -32.32 27.36 -60.65
C HIS A 406 -31.87 28.73 -61.19
N PRO A 407 -32.49 29.24 -62.26
CA PRO A 407 -32.04 30.46 -62.93
C PRO A 407 -32.26 31.74 -62.11
N ASN A 408 -33.19 31.73 -61.16
CA ASN A 408 -33.56 32.89 -60.33
C ASN A 408 -33.31 32.62 -58.83
N GLY A 409 -32.20 31.93 -58.53
CA GLY A 409 -31.79 31.59 -57.17
C GLY A 409 -32.12 30.15 -56.79
N LEU A 410 -31.31 29.59 -55.90
CA LEU A 410 -31.22 28.15 -55.62
C LEU A 410 -32.41 27.59 -54.81
N THR A 411 -33.35 28.44 -54.41
CA THR A 411 -34.62 28.06 -53.77
C THR A 411 -35.78 27.97 -54.76
N THR A 412 -35.59 28.37 -56.02
CA THR A 412 -36.63 28.36 -57.07
C THR A 412 -36.14 27.57 -58.27
N TYR A 413 -36.98 26.75 -58.88
CA TYR A 413 -36.60 25.95 -60.05
C TYR A 413 -37.58 26.13 -61.21
N THR A 414 -37.15 25.75 -62.41
CA THR A 414 -38.02 25.68 -63.59
C THR A 414 -37.62 24.54 -64.51
N CYS A 415 -38.61 23.89 -65.12
CA CYS A 415 -38.42 22.79 -66.07
C CYS A 415 -38.61 23.23 -67.54
N TYR A 416 -39.26 24.38 -67.75
CA TYR A 416 -39.71 24.88 -69.07
C TYR A 416 -38.58 25.30 -70.02
N GLY A 417 -37.32 25.28 -69.57
CA GLY A 417 -36.14 25.60 -70.38
C GLY A 417 -35.47 24.40 -71.05
N CYS A 418 -35.84 23.18 -70.67
CA CYS A 418 -35.23 21.94 -71.17
C CYS A 418 -36.28 20.95 -71.70
N HIS A 419 -37.45 20.89 -71.06
CA HIS A 419 -38.59 20.11 -71.54
C HIS A 419 -39.49 21.04 -72.33
N GLU A 420 -39.66 20.73 -73.62
CA GLU A 420 -40.55 21.37 -74.60
C GLU A 420 -40.85 22.85 -74.29
N HIS A 421 -39.98 23.74 -74.81
CA HIS A 421 -39.57 25.07 -74.33
C HIS A 421 -40.63 26.13 -73.92
N THR A 422 -41.92 25.80 -73.80
CA THR A 422 -42.97 26.68 -73.26
C THR A 422 -44.00 25.90 -72.45
N GLU A 423 -44.58 26.55 -71.43
CA GLU A 423 -45.69 25.99 -70.63
C GLU A 423 -46.86 25.52 -71.49
N SER A 424 -47.16 26.23 -72.58
CA SER A 424 -48.25 25.88 -73.50
C SER A 424 -48.03 24.56 -74.22
N ASN A 425 -46.79 24.25 -74.57
CA ASN A 425 -46.49 23.02 -75.31
C ASN A 425 -46.51 21.82 -74.35
N ILE A 426 -45.89 21.95 -73.16
CA ILE A 426 -46.00 20.95 -72.09
C ILE A 426 -47.47 20.67 -71.75
N ALA A 427 -48.29 21.73 -71.63
CA ALA A 427 -49.72 21.60 -71.39
C ALA A 427 -50.49 20.95 -72.56
N SER A 428 -49.96 21.01 -73.78
CA SER A 428 -50.54 20.30 -74.92
C SER A 428 -50.32 18.80 -74.79
N GLU A 429 -49.08 18.38 -74.60
CA GLU A 429 -48.70 16.97 -74.45
C GLU A 429 -49.42 16.30 -73.28
N HIS A 430 -49.43 16.96 -72.11
CA HIS A 430 -50.13 16.43 -70.94
C HIS A 430 -51.65 16.28 -71.17
N ARG A 431 -52.27 17.14 -72.00
CA ARG A 431 -53.68 17.01 -72.35
C ARG A 431 -53.95 15.83 -73.28
N GLU A 432 -53.01 15.47 -74.14
CA GLU A 432 -53.12 14.28 -75.00
C GLU A 432 -53.14 13.00 -74.15
N GLU A 433 -52.40 12.99 -73.04
CA GLU A 433 -52.37 11.93 -72.03
C GLU A 433 -53.49 12.04 -70.96
N GLY A 434 -54.41 13.00 -71.10
CA GLY A 434 -55.54 13.19 -70.16
C GLY A 434 -55.16 13.80 -68.81
N ILE A 435 -53.96 14.33 -68.66
CA ILE A 435 -53.44 14.97 -67.44
C ILE A 435 -53.73 16.47 -67.48
N SER A 436 -54.47 16.96 -66.49
CA SER A 436 -54.87 18.38 -66.39
C SER A 436 -54.24 19.13 -65.22
N ASN A 437 -53.61 18.43 -64.27
CA ASN A 437 -52.94 19.02 -63.11
C ASN A 437 -51.45 18.66 -63.11
N PHE A 438 -50.62 19.51 -63.72
CA PHE A 438 -49.17 19.30 -63.89
C PHE A 438 -48.34 20.44 -63.30
N GLY A 439 -48.93 21.28 -62.42
CA GLY A 439 -48.27 22.46 -61.86
C GLY A 439 -47.07 22.15 -60.94
N ASN A 440 -46.95 20.92 -60.44
CA ASN A 440 -45.80 20.44 -59.69
C ASN A 440 -45.15 19.25 -60.38
N CYS A 441 -44.23 19.51 -61.31
CA CYS A 441 -43.65 18.48 -62.18
C CYS A 441 -42.98 17.34 -61.40
N ILE A 442 -42.35 17.65 -60.26
CA ILE A 442 -41.60 16.68 -59.45
C ILE A 442 -42.48 15.69 -58.69
N GLU A 443 -43.80 15.93 -58.57
CA GLU A 443 -44.72 14.94 -57.98
C GLU A 443 -44.89 13.72 -58.88
N CYS A 444 -44.76 13.89 -60.20
CA CYS A 444 -44.92 12.84 -61.18
C CYS A 444 -43.57 12.40 -61.79
N HIS A 445 -42.63 13.32 -62.01
CA HIS A 445 -41.33 13.05 -62.64
C HIS A 445 -40.18 12.99 -61.62
N ILE A 446 -40.30 12.17 -60.58
CA ILE A 446 -39.38 12.15 -59.43
C ILE A 446 -37.93 11.80 -59.83
N ASP A 447 -37.73 11.03 -60.90
CA ASP A 447 -36.43 10.58 -61.40
C ASP A 447 -35.89 11.40 -62.59
N GLY A 448 -36.61 12.45 -63.00
CA GLY A 448 -36.24 13.29 -64.13
C GLY A 448 -36.31 12.59 -65.48
N ARG A 449 -37.14 11.55 -65.62
CA ARG A 449 -37.37 10.84 -66.88
C ARG A 449 -38.79 11.09 -67.39
N GLU A 450 -38.91 11.05 -68.72
CA GLU A 450 -40.19 10.91 -69.39
C GLU A 450 -40.66 9.46 -69.23
N HIS A 451 -41.89 9.29 -68.74
CA HIS A 451 -42.51 7.97 -68.59
C HIS A 451 -43.58 7.88 -69.68
N GLU A 452 -43.21 7.41 -70.86
CA GLU A 452 -44.18 7.19 -71.95
C GLU A 452 -45.13 6.04 -71.57
N GLY A 453 -46.43 6.30 -71.69
CA GLY A 453 -47.49 5.36 -71.36
C GLY A 453 -47.59 4.20 -72.36
N GLY A 454 -46.75 3.17 -72.17
CA GLY A 454 -47.02 1.78 -72.54
C GLY A 454 -46.93 1.39 -74.01
N ASP A 455 -45.93 0.56 -74.33
CA ASP A 455 -46.12 -0.74 -74.99
C ASP A 455 -44.89 -1.64 -74.74
N ASP A 456 -45.18 -2.92 -74.46
CA ASP A 456 -44.32 -4.12 -74.45
C ASP A 456 -43.57 -4.57 -73.15
N ASP A 457 -44.18 -5.59 -72.51
CA ASP A 457 -43.68 -6.72 -71.68
C ASP A 457 -42.96 -6.52 -70.33
#